data_AF-A0A559GRB7-F1
#
_entry.id   AF-A0A559GRB7-F1
#
_cell.length_a   1.000
_cell.length_b   1.000
_cell.length_c   1.000
_cell.angle_alpha   90.00
_cell.angle_beta   90.00
_cell.angle_gamma   90.00
#
_symmetry.space_group_name_H-M   'P 1'
#
loop_
_entity.id
_entity.type
_entity.pdbx_description
1 polymer ?
#
loop_
_entity_poly.entity_id
_entity_poly.type
_entity_poly.pdbx_seq_one_letter_code
_entity_poly.pdbx_strand_id
1 'polypeptide(L)'
;TQSVIKTSVRMTYSAVNDILAGDEEKRQEYKKIVPSIELMAKLHETLESMREKRGALNFDTSEAKILVDKKGKPVDIVLRQRGVAERMIESFMLIANETVAEHFSKLDLPFIYRIHEEPKAEKVQKFIDYASSFGLRIYGTASEISQEALQDIMRAVEGEPYA
;
A
#
# COMPACT_ATOMS: atom_id res chain seq x y z
N THR A 1 -21.34 -3.62 -15.53
CA THR A 1 -22.11 -2.83 -16.51
C THR A 1 -21.31 -1.59 -16.87
N GLN A 2 -21.48 -1.06 -18.08
CA GLN A 2 -20.86 0.20 -18.46
C GLN A 2 -21.61 1.37 -17.80
N SER A 3 -20.89 2.42 -17.41
CA SER A 3 -21.45 3.61 -16.78
C SER A 3 -20.82 4.89 -17.34
N VAL A 4 -21.51 6.01 -17.14
CA VAL A 4 -21.01 7.35 -17.49
C VAL A 4 -20.76 8.11 -16.19
N ILE A 5 -19.54 8.65 -16.03
CA ILE A 5 -19.13 9.41 -14.85
C ILE A 5 -18.84 10.86 -15.27
N LYS A 6 -19.35 11.82 -14.50
CA LYS A 6 -18.97 13.24 -14.60
C LYS A 6 -18.26 13.65 -13.31
N THR A 7 -16.96 13.89 -13.39
CA THR A 7 -16.16 14.33 -12.25
C THR A 7 -16.61 15.71 -11.78
N SER A 8 -17.08 15.79 -10.53
CA SER A 8 -17.56 17.06 -9.95
C SER A 8 -16.42 17.96 -9.47
N VAL A 9 -15.34 17.36 -8.98
CA VAL A 9 -14.20 18.08 -8.39
C VAL A 9 -12.91 17.35 -8.73
N ARG A 10 -11.88 18.10 -9.15
CA ARG A 10 -10.51 17.60 -9.27
C ARG A 10 -9.75 17.98 -8.00
N MET A 11 -9.14 17.02 -7.34
CA MET A 11 -8.41 17.23 -6.09
C MET A 11 -6.96 16.80 -6.20
N THR A 12 -6.15 17.29 -5.27
CA THR A 12 -4.79 16.80 -5.00
C THR A 12 -4.78 15.99 -3.72
N TYR A 13 -3.82 15.08 -3.57
CA TYR A 13 -3.64 14.35 -2.32
C TYR A 13 -3.43 15.26 -1.12
N SER A 14 -2.66 16.34 -1.29
CA SER A 14 -2.43 17.34 -0.24
C SER A 14 -3.75 17.92 0.29
N ALA A 15 -4.64 18.38 -0.60
CA ALA A 15 -5.91 18.97 -0.18
C ALA A 15 -6.81 17.96 0.56
N VAL A 16 -6.79 16.69 0.15
CA VAL A 16 -7.54 15.63 0.84
C VAL A 16 -6.92 15.33 2.22
N ASN A 17 -5.59 15.27 2.30
CA ASN A 17 -4.87 15.10 3.57
C ASN A 17 -5.15 16.26 4.53
N ASP A 18 -5.16 17.51 4.04
CA ASP A 18 -5.47 18.70 4.84
C ASP A 18 -6.91 18.63 5.40
N ILE A 19 -7.89 18.23 4.56
CA ILE A 19 -9.28 18.01 4.99
C ILE A 19 -9.41 16.96 6.08
N LEU A 20 -8.67 15.85 5.94
CA LEU A 20 -8.65 14.75 6.91
C LEU A 20 -7.91 15.13 8.20
N ALA A 21 -6.93 16.03 8.12
CA ALA A 21 -6.21 16.59 9.28
C ALA A 21 -7.03 17.66 10.03
N GLY A 22 -8.18 18.07 9.50
CA GLY A 22 -9.08 19.04 10.14
C GLY A 22 -8.88 20.49 9.71
N ASP A 23 -8.27 20.76 8.56
CA ASP A 23 -8.12 22.11 8.03
C ASP A 23 -9.49 22.76 7.73
N GLU A 24 -9.85 23.78 8.49
CA GLU A 24 -11.19 24.38 8.44
C GLU A 24 -11.46 25.13 7.13
N GLU A 25 -10.42 25.76 6.54
CA GLU A 25 -10.54 26.49 5.27
C GLU A 25 -10.88 25.51 4.13
N LYS A 26 -10.10 24.42 4.01
CA LYS A 26 -10.32 23.38 3.01
C LYS A 26 -11.62 22.64 3.24
N ARG A 27 -11.99 22.34 4.49
CA ARG A 27 -13.26 21.70 4.81
C ARG A 27 -14.45 22.58 4.40
N GLN A 28 -14.34 23.90 4.56
CA GLN A 28 -15.37 24.82 4.12
C GLN A 28 -15.40 24.97 2.59
N GLU A 29 -14.23 25.06 1.93
CA GLU A 29 -14.10 25.12 0.46
C GLU A 29 -14.75 23.89 -0.20
N TYR A 30 -14.52 22.70 0.35
CA TYR A 30 -14.97 21.41 -0.18
C TYR A 30 -16.17 20.82 0.57
N LYS A 31 -16.92 21.63 1.33
CA LYS A 31 -17.98 21.19 2.28
C LYS A 31 -18.93 20.11 1.74
N LYS A 32 -19.30 20.19 0.45
CA LYS A 32 -20.22 19.24 -0.19
C LYS A 32 -19.69 17.81 -0.28
N ILE A 33 -18.36 17.62 -0.35
CA ILE A 33 -17.72 16.32 -0.56
C ILE A 33 -16.96 15.82 0.67
N VAL A 34 -16.78 16.64 1.70
CA VAL A 34 -16.15 16.24 2.97
C VAL A 34 -16.76 14.95 3.54
N PRO A 35 -18.10 14.76 3.60
CA PRO A 35 -18.67 13.51 4.10
C PRO A 35 -18.26 12.28 3.29
N SER A 36 -18.11 12.44 1.96
CA SER A 36 -17.63 11.35 1.10
C SER A 36 -16.16 11.05 1.34
N ILE A 37 -15.32 12.07 1.53
CA ILE A 37 -13.90 11.90 1.84
C ILE A 37 -13.72 11.15 3.17
N GLU A 38 -14.47 11.52 4.20
CA GLU A 38 -14.43 10.83 5.51
C GLU A 38 -14.91 9.39 5.41
N LEU A 39 -15.95 9.12 4.60
CA LEU A 39 -16.41 7.76 4.35
C LEU A 39 -15.36 6.93 3.59
N MET A 40 -14.68 7.54 2.62
CA MET A 40 -13.59 6.90 1.89
C MET A 40 -12.43 6.56 2.84
N ALA A 41 -12.08 7.43 3.79
CA ALA A 41 -11.05 7.15 4.79
C ALA A 41 -11.41 5.92 5.65
N LYS A 42 -12.65 5.84 6.15
CA LYS A 42 -13.15 4.67 6.89
C LYS A 42 -13.14 3.39 6.06
N LEU A 43 -13.49 3.48 4.77
CA LEU A 43 -13.40 2.34 3.87
C LEU A 43 -11.95 1.89 3.69
N HIS A 44 -11.00 2.83 3.55
CA HIS A 44 -9.58 2.51 3.47
C HIS A 44 -9.08 1.77 4.71
N GLU A 45 -9.41 2.24 5.92
CA GLU A 45 -9.06 1.56 7.18
C GLU A 45 -9.60 0.11 7.22
N THR A 46 -10.84 -0.07 6.75
CA THR A 46 -11.46 -1.41 6.67
C THR A 46 -10.71 -2.31 5.70
N LEU A 47 -10.41 -1.82 4.50
CA LEU A 47 -9.68 -2.58 3.47
C LEU A 47 -8.24 -2.88 3.90
N GLU A 48 -7.59 -1.96 4.59
CA GLU A 48 -6.25 -2.14 5.13
C GLU A 48 -6.23 -3.24 6.19
N SER A 49 -7.13 -3.19 7.18
CA SER A 49 -7.26 -4.26 8.19
C SER A 49 -7.56 -5.62 7.56
N MET A 50 -8.38 -5.67 6.51
CA MET A 50 -8.64 -6.91 5.77
C MET A 50 -7.40 -7.46 5.06
N ARG A 51 -6.51 -6.61 4.55
CA ARG A 51 -5.26 -7.04 3.92
C ARG A 51 -4.24 -7.52 4.95
N GLU A 52 -4.09 -6.80 6.06
CA GLU A 52 -3.19 -7.20 7.14
C GLU A 52 -3.54 -8.59 7.66
N LYS A 53 -4.84 -8.86 7.90
CA LYS A 53 -5.34 -10.17 8.32
C LYS A 53 -5.12 -11.29 7.28
N ARG A 54 -4.94 -10.94 6.00
CA ARG A 54 -4.66 -11.89 4.92
C ARG A 54 -3.14 -12.14 4.72
N GLY A 55 -2.28 -11.57 5.56
CA GLY A 55 -0.83 -11.75 5.42
C GLY A 55 -0.13 -10.71 4.55
N ALA A 56 -0.79 -9.61 4.15
CA ALA A 56 -0.17 -8.60 3.31
C ALA A 56 1.08 -7.98 3.97
N LEU A 57 2.23 -8.06 3.30
CA LEU A 57 3.46 -7.44 3.74
C LEU A 57 3.45 -5.95 3.37
N ASN A 58 3.59 -5.06 4.35
CA ASN A 58 3.68 -3.63 4.12
C ASN A 58 5.14 -3.20 4.15
N PHE A 59 5.74 -3.01 2.97
CA PHE A 59 7.07 -2.43 2.84
C PHE A 59 6.91 -0.91 2.69
N ASP A 60 6.83 -0.18 3.80
CA ASP A 60 6.78 1.28 3.72
C ASP A 60 8.17 1.83 3.41
N THR A 61 8.52 1.81 2.12
CA THR A 61 9.81 2.30 1.64
C THR A 61 9.75 3.80 1.37
N SER A 62 10.68 4.54 1.96
CA SER A 62 10.85 5.97 1.66
C SER A 62 11.33 6.14 0.21
N GLU A 63 10.46 6.66 -0.66
CA GLU A 63 10.82 6.95 -2.05
C GLU A 63 11.49 8.32 -2.18
N ALA A 64 12.49 8.44 -3.05
CA ALA A 64 13.10 9.73 -3.39
C ALA A 64 12.26 10.49 -4.42
N LYS A 65 12.03 11.78 -4.18
CA LYS A 65 11.39 12.73 -5.10
C LYS A 65 12.42 13.75 -5.56
N ILE A 66 12.70 13.74 -6.85
CA ILE A 66 13.64 14.69 -7.48
C ILE A 66 12.89 15.96 -7.83
N LEU A 67 13.34 17.10 -7.29
CA LEU A 67 12.85 18.42 -7.68
C LEU A 67 13.66 18.89 -8.90
N VAL A 68 12.97 19.39 -9.91
CA VAL A 68 13.60 19.87 -11.16
C VAL A 68 13.25 21.33 -11.44
N ASP A 69 14.17 22.05 -12.06
CA ASP A 69 13.94 23.41 -12.55
C ASP A 69 13.07 23.44 -13.82
N LYS A 70 12.78 24.64 -14.34
CA LYS A 70 12.01 24.82 -15.58
C LYS A 70 12.66 24.20 -16.83
N LYS A 71 13.95 23.88 -16.79
CA LYS A 71 14.71 23.24 -17.86
C LYS A 71 14.85 21.72 -17.64
N GLY A 72 14.23 21.17 -16.60
CA GLY A 72 14.29 19.76 -16.24
C GLY A 72 15.58 19.35 -15.52
N LYS A 73 16.40 20.30 -15.06
CA LYS A 73 17.62 19.98 -14.31
C LYS A 73 17.29 19.67 -12.85
N PRO A 74 17.78 18.57 -12.27
CA PRO A 74 17.65 18.30 -10.84
C PRO A 74 18.24 19.43 -10.00
N VAL A 75 17.45 19.94 -9.07
CA VAL A 75 17.88 20.98 -8.11
C VAL A 75 17.93 20.46 -6.68
N ASP A 76 17.16 19.41 -6.37
CA ASP A 76 17.10 18.84 -5.03
C ASP A 76 16.54 17.41 -5.04
N ILE A 77 16.77 16.67 -3.96
CA ILE A 77 16.20 15.34 -3.71
C ILE A 77 15.57 15.37 -2.32
N VAL A 78 14.25 15.18 -2.28
CA VAL A 78 13.48 15.14 -1.03
C VAL A 78 12.84 13.78 -0.84
N LEU A 79 12.56 13.39 0.39
CA LEU A 79 11.77 12.19 0.65
C LEU A 79 10.31 12.43 0.27
N ARG A 80 9.73 11.49 -0.46
CA ARG A 80 8.31 11.49 -0.80
C ARG A 80 7.52 11.09 0.44
N GLN A 81 6.61 11.96 0.86
CA GLN A 81 5.66 11.62 1.91
C GLN A 81 4.41 10.98 1.31
N ARG A 82 3.90 9.95 2.01
CA ARG A 82 2.61 9.30 1.72
C ARG A 82 1.66 9.61 2.88
N GLY A 83 0.60 10.35 2.59
CA GLY A 83 -0.48 10.59 3.53
C GLY A 83 -1.60 9.57 3.41
N VAL A 84 -2.67 9.77 4.18
CA VAL A 84 -3.86 8.92 4.17
C VAL A 84 -4.51 8.91 2.78
N ALA A 85 -4.52 10.06 2.09
CA ALA A 85 -5.12 10.19 0.77
C ALA A 85 -4.44 9.29 -0.28
N GLU A 86 -3.11 9.23 -0.29
CA GLU A 86 -2.34 8.34 -1.16
C GLU A 86 -2.66 6.88 -0.88
N ARG A 87 -2.59 6.46 0.39
CA ARG A 87 -2.85 5.07 0.80
C ARG A 87 -4.30 4.65 0.55
N MET A 88 -5.24 5.57 0.70
CA MET A 88 -6.66 5.33 0.42
C MET A 88 -6.91 5.02 -1.05
N ILE A 89 -6.37 5.82 -1.97
CA ILE A 89 -6.49 5.54 -3.41
C ILE A 89 -5.84 4.20 -3.77
N GLU A 90 -4.68 3.89 -3.19
CA GLU A 90 -4.04 2.60 -3.37
C GLU A 90 -4.93 1.43 -2.91
N SER A 91 -5.57 1.54 -1.74
CA SER A 91 -6.54 0.52 -1.29
C SER A 91 -7.69 0.30 -2.26
N PHE A 92 -8.21 1.37 -2.85
CA PHE A 92 -9.31 1.27 -3.80
C PHE A 92 -8.88 0.65 -5.12
N MET A 93 -7.68 0.98 -5.61
CA MET A 93 -7.15 0.37 -6.82
C MET A 93 -6.84 -1.11 -6.60
N LEU A 94 -6.33 -1.49 -5.42
CA LEU A 94 -6.05 -2.88 -5.08
C LEU A 94 -7.32 -3.73 -5.08
N ILE A 95 -8.37 -3.31 -4.36
CA ILE A 95 -9.62 -4.08 -4.32
C ILE A 95 -10.29 -4.14 -5.70
N ALA A 96 -10.22 -3.08 -6.50
CA ALA A 96 -10.73 -3.08 -7.88
C ALA A 96 -9.98 -4.09 -8.75
N ASN A 97 -8.65 -4.11 -8.69
CA ASN A 97 -7.82 -5.05 -9.46
C ASN A 97 -8.05 -6.50 -9.02
N GLU A 98 -8.11 -6.77 -7.70
CA GLU A 98 -8.45 -8.08 -7.15
C GLU A 98 -9.82 -8.55 -7.65
N THR A 99 -10.83 -7.67 -7.64
CA THR A 99 -12.19 -7.99 -8.09
C THR A 99 -12.22 -8.36 -9.58
N VAL A 100 -11.48 -7.63 -10.43
CA VAL A 100 -11.41 -7.95 -11.87
C VAL A 100 -10.70 -9.29 -12.09
N ALA A 101 -9.56 -9.51 -11.44
CA ALA A 101 -8.82 -10.77 -11.56
C ALA A 101 -9.64 -11.97 -11.08
N GLU A 102 -10.34 -11.84 -9.96
CA GLU A 102 -11.23 -12.87 -9.41
C GLU A 102 -12.40 -13.15 -10.35
N HIS A 103 -13.03 -12.11 -10.90
CA HIS A 103 -14.16 -12.28 -11.82
C HIS A 103 -13.77 -13.05 -13.07
N PHE A 104 -12.64 -12.71 -13.70
CA PHE A 104 -12.14 -13.42 -14.89
C PHE A 104 -11.69 -14.84 -14.55
N SER A 105 -11.04 -15.05 -13.40
CA SER A 105 -10.63 -16.38 -12.94
C SER A 105 -11.83 -17.31 -12.71
N LYS A 106 -12.90 -16.82 -12.08
CA LYS A 106 -14.13 -17.61 -11.86
C LYS A 106 -14.84 -18.01 -13.14
N LEU A 107 -14.65 -17.25 -14.22
CA LEU A 107 -15.21 -17.53 -15.54
C LEU A 107 -14.28 -18.35 -16.45
N ASP A 108 -13.08 -18.71 -15.96
CA ASP A 108 -12.03 -19.41 -16.71
C ASP A 108 -11.70 -18.73 -18.05
N LEU A 109 -11.66 -17.38 -18.01
CA LEU A 109 -11.38 -16.57 -19.20
C LEU A 109 -9.88 -16.25 -19.29
N PRO A 110 -9.31 -16.20 -20.51
CA PRO A 110 -7.94 -15.75 -20.69
C PRO A 110 -7.81 -14.29 -20.25
N PHE A 111 -6.89 -14.03 -19.32
CA PHE A 111 -6.64 -12.71 -18.76
C PHE A 111 -5.15 -12.53 -18.42
N ILE A 112 -4.68 -11.29 -18.41
CA ILE A 112 -3.29 -10.98 -18.02
C ILE A 112 -3.26 -10.79 -16.51
N TYR A 113 -2.63 -11.73 -15.81
CA TYR A 113 -2.46 -11.66 -14.36
C TYR A 113 -1.13 -11.00 -13.97
N ARG A 114 -1.15 -10.24 -12.87
CA ARG A 114 0.06 -9.73 -12.22
C ARG A 114 0.46 -10.68 -11.11
N ILE A 115 1.32 -11.64 -11.43
CA ILE A 115 1.75 -12.69 -10.51
C ILE A 115 3.06 -12.28 -9.84
N HIS A 116 3.14 -12.45 -8.53
CA HIS A 116 4.41 -12.42 -7.79
C HIS A 116 4.69 -13.86 -7.37
N GLU A 117 5.76 -14.44 -7.91
CA GLU A 117 6.16 -15.82 -7.62
C GLU A 117 6.68 -15.96 -6.18
N GLU A 118 6.53 -17.14 -5.61
CA GLU A 118 7.11 -17.46 -4.31
C GLU A 118 8.65 -17.40 -4.34
N PRO A 119 9.29 -16.97 -3.25
CA PRO A 119 10.74 -16.97 -3.17
C PRO A 119 11.29 -18.39 -3.26
N LYS A 120 12.39 -18.57 -4.00
CA LYS A 120 13.08 -19.87 -4.08
C LYS A 120 13.52 -20.33 -2.68
N ALA A 121 13.35 -21.62 -2.39
CA ALA A 121 13.69 -22.19 -1.08
C ALA A 121 15.12 -21.87 -0.61
N GLU A 122 16.11 -21.87 -1.51
CA GLU A 122 17.49 -21.49 -1.16
C GLU A 122 17.60 -20.05 -0.63
N LYS A 123 16.83 -19.10 -1.18
CA LYS A 123 16.80 -17.72 -0.69
C LYS A 123 16.11 -17.63 0.67
N VAL A 124 15.05 -18.40 0.87
CA VAL A 124 14.34 -18.47 2.16
C VAL A 124 15.26 -19.05 3.23
N GLN A 125 15.99 -20.13 2.93
CA GLN A 125 16.94 -20.72 3.88
C GLN A 125 18.03 -19.73 4.27
N LYS A 126 18.63 -19.02 3.30
CA LYS A 126 19.63 -17.98 3.59
C LYS A 126 19.09 -16.87 4.49
N PHE A 127 17.84 -16.46 4.26
CA PHE A 127 17.16 -15.49 5.11
C PHE A 127 16.97 -16.03 6.54
N ILE A 128 16.55 -17.30 6.68
CA ILE A 128 16.39 -17.95 7.99
C ILE A 128 17.71 -18.04 8.76
N ASP A 129 18.79 -18.47 8.09
CA ASP A 129 20.10 -18.58 8.70
C ASP A 129 20.61 -17.20 9.17
N TYR A 130 20.41 -16.17 8.34
CA TYR A 130 20.78 -14.80 8.67
C TYR A 130 19.97 -14.26 9.85
N ALA A 131 18.65 -14.38 9.83
CA ALA A 131 17.79 -13.93 10.93
C ALA A 131 18.09 -14.66 12.25
N SER A 132 18.35 -15.96 12.19
CA SER A 132 18.73 -16.78 13.35
C SER A 132 20.03 -16.30 13.99
N SER A 133 20.97 -15.76 13.19
CA SER A 133 22.22 -15.19 13.71
C SER A 133 22.01 -13.94 14.59
N PHE A 134 20.88 -13.23 14.41
CA PHE A 134 20.44 -12.13 15.27
C PHE A 134 19.53 -12.59 16.42
N GLY A 135 19.35 -13.90 16.60
CA GLY A 135 18.49 -14.47 17.64
C GLY A 135 16.99 -14.47 17.30
N LEU A 136 16.62 -14.10 16.07
CA LEU A 136 15.23 -14.12 15.60
C LEU A 136 14.85 -15.55 15.22
N ARG A 137 13.84 -16.10 15.89
CA ARG A 137 13.33 -17.44 15.58
C ARG A 137 12.26 -17.36 14.49
N ILE A 138 12.54 -17.97 13.34
CA ILE A 138 11.56 -18.12 12.27
C ILE A 138 10.91 -19.49 12.37
N TYR A 139 9.59 -19.51 12.50
CA TYR A 139 8.80 -20.73 12.48
C TYR A 139 8.38 -21.05 11.04
N GLY A 140 8.90 -22.15 10.48
CA GLY A 140 8.64 -22.58 9.10
C GLY A 140 9.80 -23.38 8.52
N THR A 141 9.63 -23.89 7.31
CA THR A 141 10.72 -24.49 6.53
C THR A 141 11.01 -23.64 5.31
N ALA A 142 12.21 -23.78 4.72
CA ALA A 142 12.56 -23.06 3.51
C ALA A 142 11.61 -23.32 2.32
N SER A 143 10.91 -24.46 2.33
CA SER A 143 9.91 -24.83 1.32
C SER A 143 8.49 -24.37 1.64
N GLU A 144 8.20 -23.98 2.90
CA GLU A 144 6.85 -23.66 3.36
C GLU A 144 6.91 -22.55 4.41
N ILE A 145 7.31 -21.35 3.99
CA ILE A 145 7.21 -20.15 4.83
C ILE A 145 5.90 -19.42 4.51
N SER A 146 5.09 -19.18 5.53
CA SER A 146 3.82 -18.46 5.36
C SER A 146 4.05 -16.94 5.34
N GLN A 147 3.11 -16.20 4.76
CA GLN A 147 3.17 -14.74 4.77
C GLN A 147 3.02 -14.17 6.19
N GLU A 148 2.24 -14.81 7.05
CA GLU A 148 2.09 -14.44 8.45
C GLU A 148 3.41 -14.57 9.22
N ALA A 149 4.17 -15.66 8.97
CA ALA A 149 5.49 -15.83 9.57
C ALA A 149 6.45 -14.70 9.15
N LEU A 150 6.39 -14.25 7.89
CA LEU A 150 7.16 -13.10 7.40
C LEU A 150 6.69 -11.78 8.05
N GLN A 151 5.38 -11.58 8.23
CA GLN A 151 4.84 -10.41 8.93
C GLN A 151 5.32 -10.36 10.38
N ASP A 152 5.32 -11.49 11.09
CA ASP A 152 5.75 -11.54 12.49
C ASP A 152 7.23 -11.18 12.63
N ILE A 153 8.07 -11.60 11.68
CA ILE A 153 9.47 -11.18 11.63
C ILE A 153 9.58 -9.69 11.36
N MET A 154 8.84 -9.15 10.38
CA MET A 154 8.86 -7.72 10.08
C MET A 154 8.49 -6.88 11.31
N ARG A 155 7.50 -7.31 12.10
CA ARG A 155 7.13 -6.66 13.37
C ARG A 155 8.21 -6.82 14.44
N ALA A 156 8.85 -7.99 14.51
CA ALA A 156 9.89 -8.25 15.51
C ALA A 156 11.17 -7.44 15.27
N VAL A 157 11.46 -7.09 14.01
CA VAL A 157 12.61 -6.24 13.67
C VAL A 157 12.28 -4.75 13.66
N GLU A 158 11.00 -4.36 13.66
CA GLU A 158 10.60 -2.97 13.56
C GLU A 158 11.16 -2.13 14.74
N GLY A 159 11.97 -1.11 14.43
CA GLY A 159 12.59 -0.23 15.42
C GLY A 159 13.93 -0.72 15.98
N GLU A 160 14.42 -1.88 15.56
CA GLU A 160 15.73 -2.40 15.92
C GLU A 160 16.85 -1.76 15.05
N PRO A 161 18.10 -1.68 15.54
CA PRO A 161 19.20 -1.05 14.80
C PRO A 161 19.63 -1.82 13.53
N TYR A 162 19.13 -3.04 13.35
CA TYR A 162 19.30 -3.89 12.17
C TYR A 162 18.06 -3.93 11.25
N ALA A 163 17.05 -3.10 11.54
CA ALA A 163 15.86 -2.89 10.71
C ALA A 163 16.12 -2.03 9.47
#